data_AF-A0A7R9MEC8-F1
#
_entry.id   AF-A0A7R9MEC8-F1
#
_cell.length_a   1.000
_cell.length_b   1.000
_cell.length_c   1.000
_cell.angle_alpha   90.00
_cell.angle_beta   90.00
_cell.angle_gamma   90.00
#
_symmetry.space_group_name_H-M   'P 1'
#
loop_
_entity.id
_entity.type
_entity.pdbx_description
1 polymer ?
#
loop_
_entity_poly.entity_id
_entity_poly.type
_entity_poly.pdbx_seq_one_letter_code
_entity_poly.pdbx_strand_id
1 'polypeptide(L)'
;MDRQHRWKEIISWGRDEETVKFWTLSSWKFDAERTVGSRKDKLTIVNLPVYAMAGVIRGLIEKLPLSLAIAPVVFAAVNVLFMTHGEGLLRQVTAAQLIEGYPFRILDTIDVVTKPLAWFGIKLPDTGMPQNKFGLLHVKNFTKGGPYEVYTGQGGTKFLKFVTYKDKRTLDFYKDPKCNLLNGTDGTSMGSFLTKDDVLYVFNGDACRSIYARYKGPSSVKGIPAWRFVLPADLFASPKKNPANRCFCTTPKDPDMCDGIFDVGPCQSGAPLAYSFPHLMHAGPKVRANVEGMRPDPDKHETFFDVEPVSCLSGSGRMPSTPGVHEMGEGVGEGCARLTRAHIEDTVAHIRKHRLAGFFLGEANRSAGSTKRQAGIPFTLDGPLYLAYGRHSPAGVPIEYVEDIVFGEE
;
A
#
# COMPACT_ATOMS: atom_id res chain seq x y z
N MET A 1 15.09 -2.65 6.72
CA MET A 1 14.02 -3.63 6.95
C MET A 1 13.64 -3.56 8.40
N ASP A 2 12.34 -3.58 8.69
CA ASP A 2 11.85 -3.69 10.06
C ASP A 2 11.23 -5.07 10.22
N ARG A 3 11.61 -5.78 11.28
CA ARG A 3 10.93 -7.01 11.71
C ARG A 3 9.59 -6.63 12.34
N GLN A 4 8.52 -7.20 11.81
CA GLN A 4 7.19 -7.03 12.37
C GLN A 4 6.86 -8.15 13.37
N HIS A 5 6.32 -7.78 14.52
CA HIS A 5 5.68 -8.70 15.47
C HIS A 5 4.19 -8.42 15.49
N ARG A 6 3.36 -9.45 15.33
CA ARG A 6 1.89 -9.34 15.33
C ARG A 6 1.30 -10.20 16.43
N TRP A 7 0.24 -9.72 17.07
CA TRP A 7 -0.58 -10.50 18.00
C TRP A 7 -2.04 -10.05 17.90
N LYS A 8 -2.95 -10.90 18.38
CA LYS A 8 -4.40 -10.64 18.35
C LYS A 8 -4.92 -10.53 19.80
N GLU A 9 -5.70 -9.50 20.07
CA GLU A 9 -6.41 -9.32 21.35
C GLU A 9 -7.88 -9.62 21.13
N ILE A 10 -8.37 -10.72 21.70
CA ILE A 10 -9.78 -11.13 21.58
C ILE A 10 -10.67 -10.11 22.29
N ILE A 11 -11.72 -9.69 21.61
CA ILE A 11 -12.77 -8.81 22.14
C ILE A 11 -13.93 -9.66 22.63
N SER A 12 -14.42 -10.57 21.78
CA SER A 12 -15.58 -11.40 22.07
C SER A 12 -15.65 -12.61 21.14
N TRP A 13 -16.39 -13.63 21.55
CA TRP A 13 -16.80 -14.74 20.72
C TRP A 13 -18.26 -14.57 20.29
N GLY A 14 -18.58 -15.03 19.09
CA GLY A 14 -19.96 -15.06 18.56
C GLY A 14 -20.79 -16.15 19.22
N ARG A 15 -22.06 -16.27 18.79
CA ARG A 15 -22.93 -17.37 19.20
C ARG A 15 -22.30 -18.71 18.79
N ASP A 16 -22.40 -19.68 19.70
CA ASP A 16 -21.87 -21.03 19.53
C ASP A 16 -20.38 -21.08 19.12
N GLU A 17 -19.62 -20.02 19.44
CA GLU A 17 -18.21 -19.84 19.07
C GLU A 17 -17.92 -19.92 17.56
N GLU A 18 -18.94 -19.68 16.70
CA GLU A 18 -18.78 -19.71 15.24
C GLU A 18 -17.92 -18.56 14.69
N THR A 19 -17.88 -17.43 15.41
CA THR A 19 -17.09 -16.25 15.06
C THR A 19 -16.24 -15.78 16.23
N VAL A 20 -15.13 -15.12 15.93
CA VAL A 20 -14.28 -14.46 16.91
C VAL A 20 -13.98 -13.04 16.46
N LYS A 21 -14.16 -12.09 17.37
CA LYS A 21 -13.87 -10.67 17.16
C LYS A 21 -12.61 -10.28 17.92
N PHE A 22 -11.67 -9.61 17.26
CA PHE A 22 -10.37 -9.26 17.84
C PHE A 22 -9.79 -7.95 17.27
N TRP A 23 -8.87 -7.37 18.02
CA TRP A 23 -7.93 -6.37 17.52
C TRP A 23 -6.67 -7.06 17.00
N THR A 24 -6.10 -6.57 15.90
CA THR A 24 -4.73 -6.95 15.52
C THR A 24 -3.80 -5.85 15.99
N LEU A 25 -2.73 -6.22 16.69
CA LEU A 25 -1.66 -5.30 17.04
C LEU A 25 -0.41 -5.69 16.26
N SER A 26 0.36 -4.67 15.92
CA SER A 26 1.63 -4.82 15.23
C SER A 26 2.67 -3.92 15.84
N SER A 27 3.88 -4.44 16.00
CA SER A 27 5.05 -3.65 16.31
C SER A 27 6.13 -3.87 15.26
N TRP A 28 6.89 -2.83 14.96
CA TRP A 28 7.98 -2.86 13.98
C TRP A 28 9.27 -2.53 14.69
N LYS A 29 10.29 -3.37 14.50
CA LYS A 29 11.63 -3.20 15.06
C LYS A 29 12.65 -3.22 13.94
N PHE A 30 13.46 -2.17 13.86
CA PHE A 30 14.52 -2.09 12.86
C PHE A 30 15.49 -3.28 12.96
N ASP A 31 15.73 -3.95 11.84
CA ASP A 31 16.67 -5.05 11.70
C ASP A 31 17.89 -4.56 10.92
N ALA A 32 18.95 -4.20 11.65
CA ALA A 32 20.17 -3.64 11.06
C ALA A 32 20.93 -4.67 10.21
N GLU A 33 20.94 -5.94 10.63
CA GLU A 33 21.71 -7.01 9.99
C GLU A 33 21.17 -7.36 8.61
N ARG A 34 19.84 -7.27 8.44
CA ARG A 34 19.16 -7.50 7.15
C ARG A 34 18.94 -6.23 6.33
N THR A 35 19.53 -5.11 6.74
CA THR A 35 19.39 -3.83 6.02
C THR A 35 20.69 -3.43 5.34
N VAL A 36 20.64 -3.25 4.02
CA VAL A 36 21.80 -2.82 3.21
C VAL A 36 22.26 -1.39 3.53
N GLY A 37 21.34 -0.54 3.99
CA GLY A 37 21.56 0.89 4.27
C GLY A 37 21.40 1.28 5.74
N SER A 38 21.45 2.57 5.99
CA SER A 38 21.26 3.16 7.32
C SER A 38 19.92 3.87 7.43
N ARG A 39 19.37 3.88 8.64
CA ARG A 39 18.23 4.73 9.02
C ARG A 39 18.49 6.23 8.78
N LYS A 40 19.76 6.63 8.73
CA LYS A 40 20.20 8.01 8.48
C LYS A 40 20.40 8.32 7.00
N ASP A 41 20.25 7.34 6.11
CA ASP A 41 20.41 7.55 4.67
C ASP A 41 19.43 8.61 4.18
N LYS A 42 19.95 9.57 3.42
CA LYS A 42 19.17 10.70 2.91
C LYS A 42 18.54 10.34 1.58
N LEU A 43 17.23 10.55 1.50
CA LEU A 43 16.39 10.33 0.33
C LEU A 43 15.78 11.66 -0.09
N THR A 44 15.70 11.90 -1.39
CA THR A 44 14.86 12.97 -1.94
C THR A 44 13.56 12.33 -2.39
N ILE A 45 12.46 12.80 -1.82
CA ILE A 45 11.10 12.29 -2.07
C ILE A 45 10.21 13.43 -2.57
N VAL A 46 9.07 13.07 -3.15
CA VAL A 46 7.96 14.03 -3.27
C VAL A 46 7.38 14.27 -1.89
N ASN A 47 7.15 15.53 -1.58
CA ASN A 47 6.51 15.99 -0.36
C ASN A 47 5.00 15.74 -0.47
N LEU A 48 4.59 14.52 -0.12
CA LEU A 48 3.22 14.05 -0.19
C LEU A 48 2.20 14.98 0.51
N PRO A 49 2.46 15.50 1.72
CA PRO A 49 1.57 16.49 2.35
C PRO A 49 1.36 17.76 1.52
N VAL A 50 2.44 18.32 0.95
CA VAL A 50 2.34 19.49 0.05
C VAL A 50 1.51 19.15 -1.18
N TYR A 51 1.72 17.98 -1.76
CA TYR A 51 0.97 17.53 -2.93
C TYR A 51 -0.52 17.34 -2.62
N ALA A 52 -0.85 16.69 -1.50
CA ALA A 52 -2.23 16.50 -1.04
C ALA A 52 -2.93 17.83 -0.79
N MET A 53 -2.26 18.79 -0.14
CA MET A 53 -2.81 20.12 0.11
C MET A 53 -3.13 20.89 -1.17
N ALA A 54 -2.36 20.72 -2.25
CA ALA A 54 -2.66 21.38 -3.52
C ALA A 54 -4.06 20.98 -4.04
N GLY A 55 -4.43 19.69 -3.93
CA GLY A 55 -5.77 19.21 -4.27
C GLY A 55 -6.87 19.78 -3.37
N VAL A 56 -6.62 19.85 -2.06
CA VAL A 56 -7.55 20.45 -1.09
C VAL A 56 -7.78 21.93 -1.40
N ILE A 57 -6.71 22.68 -1.64
CA ILE A 57 -6.76 24.12 -1.96
C ILE A 57 -7.57 24.35 -3.23
N ARG A 58 -7.34 23.57 -4.29
CA ARG A 58 -8.13 23.65 -5.52
C ARG A 58 -9.61 23.42 -5.26
N GLY A 59 -9.95 22.36 -4.53
CA GLY A 59 -11.34 22.05 -4.17
C GLY A 59 -12.02 23.11 -3.30
N LEU A 60 -11.25 23.86 -2.50
CA LEU A 60 -11.75 25.01 -1.74
C LEU A 60 -11.96 26.23 -2.64
N ILE A 61 -11.01 26.54 -3.53
CA ILE A 61 -11.13 27.66 -4.48
C ILE A 61 -12.36 27.49 -5.38
N GLU A 62 -12.61 26.26 -5.87
CA GLU A 62 -13.77 25.96 -6.72
C GLU A 62 -15.12 26.22 -6.02
N LYS A 63 -15.16 26.20 -4.69
CA LYS A 63 -16.36 26.50 -3.89
C LYS A 63 -16.56 28.00 -3.60
N LEU A 64 -15.56 28.83 -3.87
CA LEU A 64 -15.66 30.27 -3.60
C LEU A 64 -16.41 30.99 -4.74
N PRO A 65 -17.23 32.01 -4.42
CA PRO A 65 -17.77 32.91 -5.44
C PRO A 65 -16.62 33.63 -6.15
N LEU A 66 -16.75 33.86 -7.46
CA LEU A 66 -15.70 34.50 -8.27
C LEU A 66 -14.34 33.77 -8.22
N SER A 67 -14.37 32.43 -8.11
CA SER A 67 -13.19 31.56 -7.97
C SER A 67 -12.06 31.88 -8.96
N LEU A 68 -12.37 32.13 -10.23
CA LEU A 68 -11.39 32.51 -11.27
C LEU A 68 -10.61 33.79 -10.94
N ALA A 69 -11.27 34.80 -10.36
CA ALA A 69 -10.64 36.07 -10.01
C ALA A 69 -9.81 35.98 -8.71
N ILE A 70 -10.27 35.15 -7.77
CA ILE A 70 -9.65 35.00 -6.45
C ILE A 70 -8.50 33.97 -6.46
N ALA A 71 -8.54 32.99 -7.37
CA ALA A 71 -7.55 31.92 -7.46
C ALA A 71 -6.09 32.41 -7.47
N PRO A 72 -5.69 33.42 -8.28
CA PRO A 72 -4.30 33.89 -8.29
C PRO A 72 -3.85 34.45 -6.93
N VAL A 73 -4.75 35.13 -6.21
CA VAL A 73 -4.47 35.71 -4.88
C VAL A 73 -4.27 34.60 -3.86
N VAL A 74 -5.15 33.59 -3.86
CA VAL A 74 -5.03 32.43 -2.96
C VAL A 74 -3.76 31.65 -3.26
N PHE A 75 -3.45 31.38 -4.53
CA PHE A 75 -2.22 30.69 -4.91
C PHE A 75 -0.97 31.48 -4.50
N ALA A 76 -0.97 32.81 -4.65
CA ALA A 76 0.15 33.64 -4.20
C ALA A 76 0.34 33.55 -2.67
N ALA A 77 -0.75 33.65 -1.90
CA ALA A 77 -0.72 33.53 -0.44
C ALA A 77 -0.21 32.15 0.03
N VAL A 78 -0.71 31.07 -0.57
CA VAL A 78 -0.25 29.70 -0.31
C VAL A 78 1.23 29.55 -0.67
N ASN A 79 1.66 30.07 -1.81
CA ASN A 79 3.06 29.97 -2.22
C ASN A 79 3.99 30.72 -1.26
N VAL A 80 3.59 31.90 -0.77
CA VAL A 80 4.31 32.61 0.29
C VAL A 80 4.40 31.74 1.55
N LEU A 81 3.30 31.13 1.96
CA LEU A 81 3.27 30.25 3.14
C LEU A 81 4.18 29.02 2.96
N PHE A 82 4.23 28.42 1.77
CA PHE A 82 5.14 27.31 1.48
C PHE A 82 6.59 27.76 1.58
N MET A 83 6.92 28.91 0.98
CA MET A 83 8.27 29.47 1.04
C MET A 83 8.72 29.83 2.46
N THR A 84 7.85 30.44 3.28
CA THR A 84 8.19 30.83 4.66
C THR A 84 8.43 29.62 5.56
N HIS A 85 7.75 28.51 5.31
CA HIS A 85 7.97 27.24 6.02
C HIS A 85 9.07 26.37 5.38
N GLY A 86 9.67 26.80 4.27
CA GLY A 86 10.65 26.01 3.52
C GLY A 86 10.07 24.73 2.93
N GLU A 87 8.76 24.71 2.68
CA GLU A 87 8.08 23.58 2.06
C GLU A 87 8.13 23.71 0.53
N GLY A 88 8.49 22.60 -0.12
CA GLY A 88 8.52 22.49 -1.58
C GLY A 88 8.00 21.13 -2.02
N LEU A 89 7.80 20.96 -3.34
CA LEU A 89 7.30 19.71 -3.92
C LEU A 89 8.27 18.54 -3.69
N LEU A 90 9.57 18.81 -3.64
CA LEU A 90 10.59 17.83 -3.29
C LEU A 90 11.14 18.12 -1.90
N ARG A 91 11.40 17.07 -1.13
CA ARG A 91 11.95 17.16 0.21
C ARG A 91 13.05 16.14 0.42
N GLN A 92 14.13 16.56 1.08
CA GLN A 92 15.13 15.63 1.59
C GLN A 92 14.73 15.15 2.99
N VAL A 93 14.64 13.85 3.17
CA VAL A 93 14.35 13.19 4.45
C VAL A 93 15.33 12.05 4.69
N THR A 94 15.46 11.61 5.93
CA THR A 94 16.13 10.32 6.21
C THR A 94 15.18 9.14 5.97
N ALA A 95 15.72 7.94 5.77
CA ALA A 95 14.93 6.71 5.70
C ALA A 95 14.05 6.55 6.96
N ALA A 96 14.57 6.85 8.15
CA ALA A 96 13.79 6.88 9.39
C ALA A 96 12.62 7.87 9.33
N GLN A 97 12.86 9.09 8.87
CA GLN A 97 11.82 10.13 8.77
C GLN A 97 10.69 9.76 7.81
N LEU A 98 11.02 9.13 6.68
CA LEU A 98 10.00 8.67 5.72
C LEU A 98 9.08 7.59 6.32
N ILE A 99 9.65 6.67 7.10
CA ILE A 99 8.89 5.56 7.70
C ILE A 99 8.13 6.02 8.96
N GLU A 100 8.83 6.60 9.92
CA GLU A 100 8.29 6.89 11.26
C GLU A 100 7.60 8.25 11.36
N GLY A 101 7.94 9.19 10.49
CA GLY A 101 7.32 10.50 10.41
C GLY A 101 8.31 11.67 10.42
N TYR A 102 8.04 12.67 9.58
CA TYR A 102 8.63 14.00 9.67
C TYR A 102 7.53 15.05 9.94
N PRO A 103 7.86 16.15 10.66
CA PRO A 103 6.88 17.18 10.98
C PRO A 103 6.49 17.99 9.74
N PHE A 104 5.21 18.36 9.67
CA PHE A 104 4.62 19.21 8.64
C PHE A 104 4.02 20.47 9.28
N ARG A 105 4.93 21.39 9.66
CA ARG A 105 4.64 22.54 10.54
C ARG A 105 3.76 23.61 9.93
N ILE A 106 3.52 23.54 8.63
CA ILE A 106 2.64 24.49 7.96
C ILE A 106 1.20 24.40 8.46
N LEU A 107 0.75 23.21 8.89
CA LEU A 107 -0.59 23.01 9.43
C LEU A 107 -0.85 23.87 10.67
N ASP A 108 0.16 24.03 11.54
CA ASP A 108 0.05 24.87 12.74
C ASP A 108 -0.26 26.34 12.40
N THR A 109 0.28 26.83 11.27
CA THR A 109 0.05 28.20 10.81
C THR A 109 -1.25 28.32 10.03
N ILE A 110 -1.60 27.30 9.24
CA ILE A 110 -2.88 27.23 8.53
C ILE A 110 -4.04 27.33 9.53
N ASP A 111 -4.03 26.55 10.61
CA ASP A 111 -5.08 26.57 11.63
C ASP A 111 -5.28 27.95 12.25
N VAL A 112 -4.22 28.75 12.38
CA VAL A 112 -4.29 30.13 12.89
C VAL A 112 -4.83 31.08 11.82
N VAL A 113 -4.30 31.00 10.60
CA VAL A 113 -4.62 31.92 9.49
C VAL A 113 -6.05 31.71 8.97
N THR A 114 -6.60 30.50 9.05
CA THR A 114 -7.94 30.19 8.52
C THR A 114 -9.06 30.28 9.55
N LYS A 115 -8.76 30.55 10.83
CA LYS A 115 -9.80 30.82 11.85
C LYS A 115 -10.80 31.89 11.42
N PRO A 116 -10.38 33.04 10.85
CA PRO A 116 -11.33 34.03 10.33
C PRO A 116 -12.18 33.51 9.17
N LEU A 117 -11.66 32.61 8.33
CA LEU A 117 -12.41 32.02 7.21
C LEU A 117 -13.52 31.08 7.70
N ALA A 118 -13.34 30.44 8.86
CA ALA A 118 -14.38 29.63 9.48
C ALA A 118 -15.63 30.45 9.85
N TRP A 119 -15.48 31.75 10.16
CA TRP A 119 -16.61 32.67 10.35
C TRP A 119 -17.50 32.75 9.10
N PHE A 120 -16.88 32.73 7.92
CA PHE A 120 -17.57 32.77 6.63
C PHE A 120 -18.08 31.40 6.15
N GLY A 121 -18.12 30.39 7.04
CA GLY A 121 -18.61 29.05 6.72
C GLY A 121 -17.62 28.17 5.96
N ILE A 122 -16.39 28.63 5.72
CA ILE A 122 -15.34 27.85 5.05
C ILE A 122 -14.55 27.10 6.11
N LYS A 123 -14.90 25.82 6.32
CA LYS A 123 -14.14 24.93 7.19
C LYS A 123 -13.08 24.19 6.38
N LEU A 124 -11.84 24.22 6.86
CA LEU A 124 -10.82 23.32 6.35
C LEU A 124 -11.15 21.87 6.73
N PRO A 125 -10.99 20.91 5.80
CA PRO A 125 -11.08 19.51 6.15
C PRO A 125 -9.96 19.13 7.12
N ASP A 126 -10.25 18.22 8.04
CA ASP A 126 -9.20 17.54 8.80
C ASP A 126 -8.24 16.86 7.80
N THR A 127 -6.96 17.20 7.89
CA THR A 127 -5.94 16.66 7.00
C THR A 127 -5.62 15.20 7.29
N GLY A 128 -6.12 14.66 8.41
CA GLY A 128 -5.92 13.27 8.80
C GLY A 128 -4.46 12.94 9.11
N MET A 129 -3.64 13.95 9.47
CA MET A 129 -2.24 13.80 9.88
C MET A 129 -2.12 13.92 11.40
N PRO A 130 -2.09 12.79 12.13
CA PRO A 130 -1.88 12.81 13.58
C PRO A 130 -0.58 13.55 13.93
N GLN A 131 -0.63 14.40 14.96
CA GLN A 131 0.52 15.15 15.45
C GLN A 131 1.21 16.02 14.40
N ASN A 132 0.50 16.41 13.33
CA ASN A 132 1.04 17.17 12.20
C ASN A 132 2.33 16.54 11.63
N LYS A 133 2.37 15.21 11.55
CA LYS A 133 3.48 14.44 10.98
C LYS A 133 3.02 13.58 9.83
N PHE A 134 3.91 13.43 8.85
CA PHE A 134 3.73 12.50 7.76
C PHE A 134 4.83 11.44 7.78
N GLY A 135 4.42 10.17 7.75
CA GLY A 135 5.30 9.02 7.53
C GLY A 135 4.49 7.80 7.11
N LEU A 136 5.10 6.91 6.32
CA LEU A 136 4.40 5.76 5.72
C LEU A 136 3.83 4.79 6.76
N LEU A 137 4.55 4.61 7.87
CA LEU A 137 4.12 3.80 9.02
C LEU A 137 3.95 4.66 10.28
N HIS A 138 3.83 5.98 10.11
CA HIS A 138 3.55 6.87 11.24
C HIS A 138 2.23 6.43 11.91
N VAL A 139 2.20 6.47 13.24
CA VAL A 139 1.12 5.94 14.10
C VAL A 139 0.73 4.48 13.88
N LYS A 140 1.46 3.68 13.09
CA LYS A 140 1.13 2.24 12.98
C LYS A 140 1.67 1.47 14.17
N ASN A 141 2.86 1.83 14.66
CA ASN A 141 3.55 1.10 15.72
C ASN A 141 2.73 1.00 17.01
N PHE A 142 2.46 -0.24 17.47
CA PHE A 142 1.64 -0.56 18.64
C PHE A 142 0.19 -0.07 18.58
N THR A 143 -0.35 0.17 17.39
CA THR A 143 -1.77 0.53 17.26
C THR A 143 -2.66 -0.65 16.94
N LYS A 144 -3.88 -0.59 17.46
CA LYS A 144 -4.93 -1.59 17.24
C LYS A 144 -5.54 -1.38 15.86
N GLY A 145 -5.33 -2.35 14.97
CA GLY A 145 -6.07 -2.51 13.73
C GLY A 145 -7.38 -3.26 13.97
N GLY A 146 -8.43 -2.86 13.24
CA GLY A 146 -9.75 -3.50 13.30
C GLY A 146 -10.83 -2.57 13.88
N PRO A 147 -11.82 -3.11 14.62
CA PRO A 147 -11.92 -4.52 15.02
C PRO A 147 -12.18 -5.42 13.81
N TYR A 148 -11.69 -6.65 13.88
CA TYR A 148 -11.94 -7.69 12.87
C TYR A 148 -12.82 -8.76 13.48
N GLU A 149 -13.77 -9.27 12.70
CA GLU A 149 -14.53 -10.46 13.05
C GLU A 149 -14.35 -11.49 11.95
N VAL A 150 -14.01 -12.72 12.32
CA VAL A 150 -13.79 -13.83 11.39
C VAL A 150 -14.50 -15.08 11.87
N TYR A 151 -14.76 -16.00 10.95
CA TYR A 151 -15.26 -17.33 11.27
C TYR A 151 -14.15 -18.20 11.88
N THR A 152 -14.50 -19.00 12.88
CA THR A 152 -13.59 -19.91 13.60
C THR A 152 -13.40 -21.25 12.90
N GLY A 153 -14.26 -21.58 11.94
CA GLY A 153 -14.29 -22.87 11.25
C GLY A 153 -15.17 -23.93 11.93
N GLN A 154 -15.74 -23.64 13.11
CA GLN A 154 -16.61 -24.58 13.83
C GLN A 154 -17.86 -24.98 13.02
N GLY A 155 -18.38 -24.08 12.18
CA GLY A 155 -19.51 -24.32 11.28
C GLY A 155 -19.13 -24.79 9.86
N GLY A 156 -17.88 -25.23 9.62
CA GLY A 156 -17.45 -25.78 8.33
C GLY A 156 -16.19 -25.13 7.74
N THR A 157 -16.09 -25.06 6.41
CA THR A 157 -14.85 -24.73 5.70
C THR A 157 -14.46 -23.24 5.71
N LYS A 158 -15.22 -22.38 6.38
CA LYS A 158 -15.00 -20.92 6.40
C LYS A 158 -13.93 -20.47 7.39
N PHE A 159 -12.88 -21.26 7.62
CA PHE A 159 -11.84 -20.91 8.60
C PHE A 159 -11.18 -19.55 8.29
N LEU A 160 -11.15 -18.65 9.29
CA LEU A 160 -10.55 -17.30 9.25
C LEU A 160 -11.06 -16.36 8.15
N LYS A 161 -12.16 -16.72 7.46
CA LYS A 161 -12.79 -15.81 6.51
C LYS A 161 -13.45 -14.66 7.26
N PHE A 162 -13.34 -13.46 6.69
CA PHE A 162 -13.93 -12.26 7.30
C PHE A 162 -15.46 -12.32 7.36
N VAL A 163 -15.98 -11.87 8.51
CA VAL A 163 -17.40 -11.61 8.76
C VAL A 163 -17.64 -10.11 8.74
N THR A 164 -16.86 -9.36 9.53
CA THR A 164 -16.91 -7.89 9.56
C THR A 164 -15.51 -7.28 9.68
N TYR A 165 -15.37 -6.07 9.15
CA TYR A 165 -14.28 -5.16 9.40
C TYR A 165 -14.86 -3.85 9.93
N LYS A 166 -14.40 -3.41 11.09
CA LYS A 166 -14.95 -2.22 11.78
C LYS A 166 -16.47 -2.26 11.90
N ASP A 167 -16.98 -3.43 12.31
CA ASP A 167 -18.41 -3.69 12.51
C ASP A 167 -19.28 -3.58 11.24
N LYS A 168 -18.66 -3.57 10.06
CA LYS A 168 -19.34 -3.57 8.77
C LYS A 168 -19.05 -4.86 8.00
N ARG A 169 -20.10 -5.41 7.36
CA ARG A 169 -19.99 -6.58 6.46
C ARG A 169 -19.43 -6.23 5.08
N THR A 170 -19.50 -4.96 4.72
CA THR A 170 -18.94 -4.40 3.49
C THR A 170 -18.16 -3.14 3.82
N LEU A 171 -17.17 -2.84 3.00
CA LEU A 171 -16.47 -1.57 3.05
C LEU A 171 -17.39 -0.43 2.56
N ASP A 172 -16.94 0.80 2.69
CA ASP A 172 -17.66 1.99 2.22
C ASP A 172 -16.72 3.01 1.56
N PHE A 173 -15.59 2.55 1.03
CA PHE A 173 -14.58 3.39 0.41
C PHE A 173 -14.90 3.72 -1.06
N TYR A 174 -15.56 2.81 -1.78
CA TYR A 174 -15.83 2.95 -3.21
C TYR A 174 -17.32 3.16 -3.48
N LYS A 175 -17.64 3.80 -4.63
CA LYS A 175 -19.04 4.10 -4.99
C LYS A 175 -19.87 2.85 -5.33
N ASP A 176 -19.24 1.84 -5.93
CA ASP A 176 -19.92 0.61 -6.32
C ASP A 176 -19.86 -0.41 -5.16
N PRO A 177 -21.01 -0.91 -4.67
CA PRO A 177 -21.06 -1.92 -3.62
C PRO A 177 -20.23 -3.18 -3.91
N LYS A 178 -20.10 -3.60 -5.18
CA LYS A 178 -19.32 -4.79 -5.56
C LYS A 178 -17.84 -4.67 -5.21
N CYS A 179 -17.35 -3.44 -5.11
CA CYS A 179 -15.94 -3.13 -4.88
C CYS A 179 -15.61 -2.97 -3.40
N ASN A 180 -16.66 -2.98 -2.58
CA ASN A 180 -16.60 -2.95 -1.14
C ASN A 180 -16.86 -4.33 -0.52
N LEU A 181 -16.88 -5.41 -1.33
CA LEU A 181 -17.03 -6.76 -0.81
C LEU A 181 -15.80 -7.15 0.03
N LEU A 182 -16.08 -7.62 1.24
CA LEU A 182 -15.08 -8.13 2.18
C LEU A 182 -14.92 -9.64 1.98
N ASN A 183 -14.03 -10.03 1.08
CA ASN A 183 -13.78 -11.42 0.71
C ASN A 183 -12.46 -11.93 1.31
N GLY A 184 -12.45 -13.22 1.63
CA GLY A 184 -11.23 -13.95 1.96
C GLY A 184 -10.81 -13.87 3.42
N THR A 185 -9.53 -14.12 3.66
CA THR A 185 -8.88 -14.11 4.97
C THR A 185 -7.93 -12.92 5.10
N ASP A 186 -7.21 -12.81 6.22
CA ASP A 186 -6.12 -11.83 6.41
C ASP A 186 -4.81 -12.22 5.69
N GLY A 187 -4.81 -13.33 4.94
CA GLY A 187 -3.64 -13.86 4.22
C GLY A 187 -2.66 -14.65 5.07
N THR A 188 -2.89 -14.79 6.38
CA THR A 188 -2.05 -15.63 7.25
C THR A 188 -2.35 -17.13 7.09
N SER A 189 -3.60 -17.45 6.77
CA SER A 189 -4.06 -18.77 6.33
C SER A 189 -5.01 -18.61 5.14
N MET A 190 -5.04 -19.58 4.23
CA MET A 190 -5.85 -19.54 3.02
C MET A 190 -7.03 -20.54 3.05
N GLY A 191 -7.22 -21.25 4.16
CA GLY A 191 -8.20 -22.34 4.29
C GLY A 191 -7.58 -23.75 4.14
N SER A 192 -8.42 -24.78 4.18
CA SER A 192 -8.05 -26.19 3.95
C SER A 192 -8.58 -26.68 2.61
N PHE A 193 -8.04 -27.82 2.16
CA PHE A 193 -8.55 -28.60 1.05
C PHE A 193 -8.67 -27.76 -0.22
N LEU A 194 -7.63 -26.96 -0.47
CA LEU A 194 -7.54 -26.14 -1.66
C LEU A 194 -7.44 -27.01 -2.91
N THR A 195 -8.01 -26.50 -3.98
CA THR A 195 -7.93 -27.01 -5.35
C THR A 195 -7.19 -26.00 -6.23
N LYS A 196 -6.70 -26.44 -7.39
CA LYS A 196 -5.97 -25.56 -8.32
C LYS A 196 -6.87 -24.49 -8.96
N ASP A 197 -8.19 -24.71 -8.94
CA ASP A 197 -9.19 -23.79 -9.48
C ASP A 197 -9.62 -22.72 -8.46
N ASP A 198 -9.20 -22.84 -7.20
CA ASP A 198 -9.54 -21.88 -6.17
C ASP A 198 -8.89 -20.51 -6.42
N VAL A 199 -9.69 -19.47 -6.21
CA VAL A 199 -9.22 -18.08 -6.17
C VAL A 199 -9.10 -17.67 -4.71
N LEU A 200 -7.86 -17.43 -4.27
CA LEU A 200 -7.56 -17.08 -2.88
C LEU A 200 -7.73 -15.58 -2.70
N TYR A 201 -8.75 -15.18 -1.93
CA TYR A 201 -8.96 -13.78 -1.58
C TYR A 201 -8.25 -13.44 -0.27
N VAL A 202 -7.64 -12.25 -0.24
CA VAL A 202 -7.00 -11.68 0.94
C VAL A 202 -7.51 -10.26 1.13
N PHE A 203 -7.89 -9.90 2.35
CA PHE A 203 -8.19 -8.54 2.73
C PHE A 203 -7.17 -8.04 3.74
N ASN A 204 -6.61 -6.86 3.47
CA ASN A 204 -5.80 -6.10 4.41
C ASN A 204 -6.43 -4.70 4.51
N GLY A 205 -6.65 -4.22 5.74
CA GLY A 205 -7.20 -2.89 6.00
C GLY A 205 -6.39 -1.75 5.36
N ASP A 206 -5.08 -1.92 5.20
CA ASP A 206 -4.20 -0.95 4.54
C ASP A 206 -4.36 -0.97 3.01
N ALA A 207 -4.69 -2.14 2.45
CA ALA A 207 -4.97 -2.31 1.02
C ALA A 207 -6.37 -1.81 0.63
N CYS A 208 -7.26 -1.55 1.58
CA CYS A 208 -8.59 -0.96 1.37
C CYS A 208 -9.54 -1.72 0.42
N ARG A 209 -9.18 -2.92 -0.02
CA ARG A 209 -10.04 -3.84 -0.78
C ARG A 209 -9.57 -5.27 -0.59
N SER A 210 -10.44 -6.21 -0.91
CA SER A 210 -10.00 -7.59 -1.14
C SER A 210 -9.22 -7.68 -2.44
N ILE A 211 -8.03 -8.27 -2.35
CA ILE A 211 -7.19 -8.69 -3.46
C ILE A 211 -7.31 -10.20 -3.64
N TYR A 212 -6.82 -10.74 -4.76
CA TYR A 212 -6.88 -12.17 -5.02
C TYR A 212 -5.62 -12.70 -5.69
N ALA A 213 -5.37 -14.00 -5.47
CA ALA A 213 -4.30 -14.76 -6.07
C ALA A 213 -4.85 -15.99 -6.80
N ARG A 214 -4.16 -16.42 -7.86
CA ARG A 214 -4.49 -17.61 -8.66
C ARG A 214 -3.32 -18.58 -8.72
N TYR A 215 -3.61 -19.87 -8.83
CA TYR A 215 -2.60 -20.91 -8.95
C TYR A 215 -1.69 -20.66 -10.16
N LYS A 216 -0.38 -20.71 -9.93
CA LYS A 216 0.66 -20.61 -10.96
C LYS A 216 1.34 -21.94 -11.21
N GLY A 217 1.55 -22.75 -10.16
CA GLY A 217 2.26 -24.02 -10.30
C GLY A 217 2.61 -24.69 -8.98
N PRO A 218 3.22 -25.89 -9.03
CA PRO A 218 3.76 -26.54 -7.84
C PRO A 218 4.98 -25.76 -7.31
N SER A 219 5.23 -25.88 -6.01
CA SER A 219 6.33 -25.28 -5.28
C SER A 219 6.76 -26.21 -4.14
N SER A 220 7.88 -25.90 -3.49
CA SER A 220 8.33 -26.60 -2.29
C SER A 220 9.04 -25.62 -1.39
N VAL A 221 8.71 -25.66 -0.10
CA VAL A 221 9.35 -24.83 0.92
C VAL A 221 9.89 -25.76 1.99
N LYS A 222 11.21 -25.83 2.11
CA LYS A 222 11.90 -26.71 3.08
C LYS A 222 11.46 -28.18 2.96
N GLY A 223 11.30 -28.68 1.74
CA GLY A 223 10.90 -30.06 1.46
C GLY A 223 9.39 -30.31 1.58
N ILE A 224 8.60 -29.34 2.03
CA ILE A 224 7.13 -29.47 2.13
C ILE A 224 6.52 -29.08 0.77
N PRO A 225 5.79 -30.02 0.10
CA PRO A 225 5.09 -29.70 -1.13
C PRO A 225 4.06 -28.58 -0.92
N ALA A 226 4.10 -27.59 -1.78
CA ALA A 226 3.21 -26.44 -1.74
C ALA A 226 2.72 -26.08 -3.14
N TRP A 227 1.72 -25.23 -3.21
CA TRP A 227 1.23 -24.63 -4.44
C TRP A 227 1.51 -23.14 -4.43
N ARG A 228 2.08 -22.65 -5.52
CA ARG A 228 2.33 -21.22 -5.70
C ARG A 228 1.08 -20.55 -6.26
N PHE A 229 0.57 -19.59 -5.53
CA PHE A 229 -0.47 -18.66 -5.96
C PHE A 229 0.16 -17.28 -6.16
N VAL A 230 -0.21 -16.58 -7.22
CA VAL A 230 0.33 -15.25 -7.55
C VAL A 230 -0.79 -14.23 -7.73
N LEU A 231 -0.52 -12.98 -7.40
CA LEU A 231 -1.40 -11.88 -7.75
C LEU A 231 -1.36 -11.68 -9.27
N PRO A 232 -2.48 -11.87 -9.99
CA PRO A 232 -2.47 -11.78 -11.44
C PRO A 232 -2.51 -10.31 -11.92
N ALA A 233 -2.03 -10.08 -13.14
CA ALA A 233 -1.98 -8.73 -13.73
C ALA A 233 -3.36 -8.05 -13.86
N ASP A 234 -4.43 -8.83 -14.00
CA ASP A 234 -5.81 -8.33 -14.08
C ASP A 234 -6.33 -7.76 -12.75
N LEU A 235 -5.63 -7.97 -11.64
CA LEU A 235 -5.98 -7.40 -10.32
C LEU A 235 -6.00 -5.87 -10.35
N PHE A 236 -4.98 -5.24 -10.95
CA PHE A 236 -4.86 -3.78 -11.09
C PHE A 236 -5.02 -3.29 -12.52
N ALA A 237 -5.47 -4.15 -13.45
CA ALA A 237 -5.67 -3.75 -14.83
C ALA A 237 -6.79 -2.70 -14.96
N SER A 238 -6.67 -1.87 -15.99
CA SER A 238 -7.66 -0.84 -16.31
C SER A 238 -9.06 -1.43 -16.54
N PRO A 239 -10.14 -0.62 -16.39
CA PRO A 239 -11.50 -1.05 -16.69
C PRO A 239 -11.72 -1.55 -18.13
N LYS A 240 -10.84 -1.17 -19.07
CA LYS A 240 -10.86 -1.66 -20.46
C LYS A 240 -10.45 -3.13 -20.54
N LYS A 241 -9.46 -3.54 -19.74
CA LYS A 241 -8.94 -4.93 -19.70
C LYS A 241 -9.71 -5.79 -18.71
N ASN A 242 -10.09 -5.22 -17.56
CA ASN A 242 -10.90 -5.88 -16.55
C ASN A 242 -12.07 -4.97 -16.13
N PRO A 243 -13.27 -5.14 -16.71
CA PRO A 243 -14.44 -4.31 -16.38
C PRO A 243 -14.84 -4.31 -14.91
N ALA A 244 -14.50 -5.36 -14.15
CA ALA A 244 -14.74 -5.40 -12.71
C ALA A 244 -13.97 -4.32 -11.93
N ASN A 245 -12.88 -3.78 -12.49
CA ASN A 245 -12.09 -2.73 -11.86
C ASN A 245 -12.63 -1.31 -12.07
N ARG A 246 -13.77 -1.13 -12.75
CA ARG A 246 -14.34 0.20 -13.09
C ARG A 246 -14.48 1.14 -11.89
N CYS A 247 -14.89 0.59 -10.74
CA CYS A 247 -15.11 1.31 -9.49
C CYS A 247 -13.83 1.75 -8.77
N PHE A 248 -12.68 1.12 -9.09
CA PHE A 248 -11.39 1.40 -8.47
C PHE A 248 -10.57 2.44 -9.27
N CYS A 249 -11.03 2.80 -10.47
CA CYS A 249 -10.40 3.79 -11.32
C CYS A 249 -10.97 5.18 -11.05
N THR A 250 -10.16 6.07 -10.49
CA THR A 250 -10.56 7.45 -10.12
C THR A 250 -10.39 8.47 -11.25
N THR A 251 -9.77 8.06 -12.37
CA THR A 251 -9.69 8.83 -13.62
C THR A 251 -10.58 8.23 -14.71
N PRO A 252 -11.92 8.22 -14.56
CA PRO A 252 -12.81 7.57 -15.53
C PRO A 252 -12.77 8.22 -16.92
N LYS A 253 -12.34 9.48 -17.00
CA LYS A 253 -12.12 10.20 -18.27
C LYS A 253 -10.89 9.69 -19.04
N ASP A 254 -9.97 9.03 -18.35
CA ASP A 254 -8.73 8.48 -18.91
C ASP A 254 -8.41 7.12 -18.27
N PRO A 255 -9.15 6.05 -18.64
CA PRO A 255 -9.01 4.75 -17.98
C PRO A 255 -7.64 4.10 -18.16
N ASP A 256 -6.84 4.54 -19.14
CA ASP A 256 -5.50 4.01 -19.40
C ASP A 256 -4.50 4.45 -18.32
N MET A 257 -4.79 5.53 -17.58
CA MET A 257 -4.00 5.96 -16.41
C MET A 257 -4.22 5.09 -15.17
N CYS A 258 -5.25 4.22 -15.21
CA CYS A 258 -5.53 3.24 -14.16
C CYS A 258 -4.92 1.87 -14.46
N ASP A 259 -4.23 1.68 -15.60
CA ASP A 259 -3.72 0.37 -16.00
C ASP A 259 -2.49 -0.04 -15.20
N GLY A 260 -2.64 -1.02 -14.31
CA GLY A 260 -1.63 -1.49 -13.36
C GLY A 260 -1.53 -0.65 -12.08
N ILE A 261 -2.49 0.24 -11.84
CA ILE A 261 -2.52 1.13 -10.69
C ILE A 261 -3.87 1.01 -9.97
N PHE A 262 -3.81 1.05 -8.64
CA PHE A 262 -4.99 1.05 -7.78
C PHE A 262 -4.95 2.24 -6.81
N ASP A 263 -5.94 3.14 -6.92
CA ASP A 263 -6.05 4.32 -6.08
C ASP A 263 -6.62 3.97 -4.68
N VAL A 264 -5.86 4.33 -3.64
CA VAL A 264 -6.23 4.15 -2.23
C VAL A 264 -6.60 5.46 -1.53
N GLY A 265 -6.57 6.58 -2.24
CA GLY A 265 -7.04 7.86 -1.71
C GLY A 265 -8.44 7.81 -1.08
N PRO A 266 -9.44 7.10 -1.64
CA PRO A 266 -10.76 7.02 -1.03
C PRO A 266 -10.79 6.46 0.40
N CYS A 267 -9.85 5.61 0.80
CA CYS A 267 -9.74 5.10 2.17
C CYS A 267 -8.70 5.84 3.04
N GLN A 268 -7.84 6.66 2.42
CA GLN A 268 -6.77 7.42 3.07
C GLN A 268 -7.11 8.91 3.16
N SER A 269 -8.36 9.24 3.48
CA SER A 269 -8.83 10.63 3.64
C SER A 269 -8.58 11.53 2.41
N GLY A 270 -8.62 10.96 1.21
CA GLY A 270 -8.35 11.67 -0.04
C GLY A 270 -6.87 11.91 -0.34
N ALA A 271 -5.95 11.31 0.44
CA ALA A 271 -4.52 11.39 0.15
C ALA A 271 -4.23 10.83 -1.25
N PRO A 272 -3.37 11.48 -2.05
CA PRO A 272 -3.09 11.08 -3.42
C PRO A 272 -2.11 9.89 -3.46
N LEU A 273 -2.57 8.74 -2.96
CA LEU A 273 -1.79 7.51 -2.83
C LEU A 273 -2.36 6.43 -3.74
N ALA A 274 -1.48 5.67 -4.37
CA ALA A 274 -1.86 4.53 -5.19
C ALA A 274 -0.89 3.37 -5.02
N TYR A 275 -1.42 2.15 -5.15
CA TYR A 275 -0.64 0.93 -5.24
C TYR A 275 -0.37 0.53 -6.68
N SER A 276 0.77 -0.13 -6.87
CA SER A 276 1.18 -0.78 -8.11
C SER A 276 1.99 -2.02 -7.76
N PHE A 277 2.25 -2.88 -8.73
CA PHE A 277 3.33 -3.86 -8.56
C PHE A 277 4.69 -3.15 -8.63
N PRO A 278 5.72 -3.67 -7.93
CA PRO A 278 7.05 -3.05 -7.92
C PRO A 278 7.57 -2.76 -9.34
N HIS A 279 8.28 -1.63 -9.48
CA HIS A 279 8.76 -1.11 -10.77
C HIS A 279 7.66 -0.97 -11.84
N LEU A 280 6.42 -0.71 -11.43
CA LEU A 280 5.26 -0.59 -12.32
C LEU A 280 5.08 -1.84 -13.19
N MET A 281 5.37 -3.03 -12.62
CA MET A 281 5.15 -4.29 -13.30
C MET A 281 3.66 -4.42 -13.65
N HIS A 282 3.37 -4.87 -14.87
CA HIS A 282 2.02 -4.91 -15.46
C HIS A 282 1.35 -3.56 -15.75
N ALA A 283 1.98 -2.42 -15.45
CA ALA A 283 1.41 -1.12 -15.78
C ALA A 283 1.42 -0.81 -17.28
N GLY A 284 0.38 -0.11 -17.73
CA GLY A 284 0.22 0.29 -19.12
C GLY A 284 1.30 1.28 -19.59
N PRO A 285 1.56 1.39 -20.92
CA PRO A 285 2.59 2.29 -21.45
C PRO A 285 2.44 3.74 -21.01
N LYS A 286 1.19 4.22 -20.90
CA LYS A 286 0.88 5.59 -20.50
C LYS A 286 1.32 5.90 -19.08
N VAL A 287 1.11 4.96 -18.14
CA VAL A 287 1.58 5.10 -16.75
C VAL A 287 3.11 5.03 -16.70
N ARG A 288 3.71 4.05 -17.39
CA ARG A 288 5.16 3.84 -17.42
C ARG A 288 5.94 4.99 -18.05
N ALA A 289 5.35 5.68 -19.04
CA ALA A 289 6.00 6.80 -19.71
C ALA A 289 6.24 8.01 -18.79
N ASN A 290 5.48 8.13 -17.70
CA ASN A 290 5.65 9.23 -16.73
C ASN A 290 6.83 9.02 -15.77
N VAL A 291 7.49 7.86 -15.84
CA VAL A 291 8.44 7.42 -14.83
C VAL A 291 9.67 6.77 -15.45
N GLU A 292 10.81 7.44 -15.32
CA GLU A 292 12.10 6.89 -15.74
C GLU A 292 12.73 5.99 -14.66
N GLY A 293 13.58 5.06 -15.10
CA GLY A 293 14.39 4.21 -14.19
C GLY A 293 13.69 2.95 -13.67
N MET A 294 12.45 2.67 -14.08
CA MET A 294 11.72 1.44 -13.74
C MET A 294 12.19 0.24 -14.56
N ARG A 295 12.46 -0.88 -13.89
CA ARG A 295 12.94 -2.14 -14.49
C ARG A 295 12.11 -3.31 -13.96
N PRO A 296 10.89 -3.53 -14.47
CA PRO A 296 10.06 -4.65 -14.04
C PRO A 296 10.75 -5.99 -14.35
N ASP A 297 10.58 -6.95 -13.45
CA ASP A 297 11.27 -8.24 -13.44
C ASP A 297 10.39 -9.21 -12.64
N PRO A 298 9.69 -10.14 -13.31
CA PRO A 298 8.75 -11.05 -12.64
C PRO A 298 9.38 -11.86 -11.50
N ASP A 299 10.66 -12.23 -11.61
CA ASP A 299 11.31 -13.07 -10.59
C ASP A 299 11.60 -12.27 -9.31
N LYS A 300 11.66 -10.94 -9.40
CA LYS A 300 11.92 -10.03 -8.27
C LYS A 300 10.70 -9.29 -7.79
N HIS A 301 9.70 -9.09 -8.64
CA HIS A 301 8.62 -8.12 -8.43
C HIS A 301 7.23 -8.77 -8.39
N GLU A 302 7.12 -10.08 -8.61
CA GLU A 302 5.86 -10.81 -8.46
C GLU A 302 5.56 -11.08 -6.98
N THR A 303 4.34 -10.75 -6.57
CA THR A 303 3.81 -11.16 -5.26
C THR A 303 3.21 -12.54 -5.37
N PHE A 304 3.69 -13.46 -4.52
CA PHE A 304 3.22 -14.83 -4.46
C PHE A 304 2.98 -15.31 -3.03
N PHE A 305 2.24 -16.41 -2.92
CA PHE A 305 2.04 -17.22 -1.73
C PHE A 305 2.35 -18.66 -2.08
N ASP A 306 3.24 -19.29 -1.33
CA ASP A 306 3.37 -20.75 -1.35
C ASP A 306 2.44 -21.30 -0.25
N VAL A 307 1.49 -22.16 -0.62
CA VAL A 307 0.42 -22.63 0.26
C VAL A 307 0.37 -24.16 0.25
N GLU A 308 0.36 -24.78 1.43
CA GLU A 308 0.11 -26.22 1.56
C GLU A 308 -1.40 -26.48 1.37
N PRO A 309 -1.80 -27.35 0.43
CA PRO A 309 -3.20 -27.43 0.00
C PRO A 309 -4.14 -28.18 0.96
N VAL A 310 -3.65 -29.11 1.80
CA VAL A 310 -4.51 -30.03 2.56
C VAL A 310 -4.91 -29.47 3.93
N SER A 311 -3.94 -29.06 4.74
CA SER A 311 -4.17 -28.67 6.13
C SER A 311 -4.50 -27.18 6.28
N CYS A 312 -5.58 -26.86 7.01
CA CYS A 312 -5.98 -25.46 7.34
C CYS A 312 -4.97 -24.72 8.23
N LEU A 313 -4.01 -25.45 8.80
CA LEU A 313 -3.39 -25.11 10.05
C LEU A 313 -2.00 -25.73 10.10
N SER A 314 -1.07 -24.99 10.69
CA SER A 314 -0.34 -25.63 11.78
C SER A 314 -1.33 -25.79 12.96
N GLY A 315 -1.54 -26.98 13.52
CA GLY A 315 -2.70 -27.85 13.27
C GLY A 315 -3.82 -27.63 14.31
N SER A 316 -5.03 -28.12 14.05
CA SER A 316 -5.93 -28.66 15.10
C SER A 316 -7.06 -29.45 14.44
N GLY A 317 -6.94 -30.78 14.52
CA GLY A 317 -7.89 -31.76 13.99
C GLY A 317 -7.22 -33.12 13.98
N ARG A 318 -7.72 -34.06 14.79
CA ARG A 318 -7.13 -35.39 15.01
C ARG A 318 -6.85 -36.12 13.68
N MET A 319 -5.59 -36.49 13.44
CA MET A 319 -5.25 -37.52 12.46
C MET A 319 -5.81 -38.88 12.91
N PRO A 320 -6.34 -39.73 11.99
CA PRO A 320 -6.52 -41.15 12.26
C PRO A 320 -5.16 -41.77 12.56
N SER A 321 -5.08 -42.54 13.64
CA SER A 321 -3.86 -43.20 14.11
C SER A 321 -3.30 -44.17 13.06
N THR A 322 -2.28 -43.75 12.30
CA THR A 322 -1.31 -44.68 11.71
C THR A 322 -0.34 -45.11 12.81
N PRO A 323 -0.20 -46.42 13.10
CA PRO A 323 0.67 -46.90 14.16
C PRO A 323 2.14 -46.76 13.71
N GLY A 324 2.94 -45.94 14.40
CA GLY A 324 4.39 -45.93 14.17
C GLY A 324 5.20 -44.67 14.49
N VAL A 325 4.62 -43.58 15.01
CA VAL A 325 5.42 -42.40 15.38
C VAL A 325 5.07 -41.96 16.80
N HIS A 326 5.83 -42.50 17.76
CA HIS A 326 5.89 -41.98 19.11
C HIS A 326 6.73 -40.69 19.11
N GLU A 327 6.25 -39.68 19.82
CA GLU A 327 6.93 -38.43 20.20
C GLU A 327 7.26 -37.42 19.09
N MET A 328 6.29 -36.54 18.79
CA MET A 328 6.56 -35.14 18.43
C MET A 328 5.53 -34.23 19.12
N GLY A 329 5.72 -34.03 20.43
CA GLY A 329 5.07 -32.96 21.18
C GLY A 329 5.84 -31.65 21.01
N GLU A 330 5.11 -30.53 20.92
CA GLU A 330 5.59 -29.14 21.08
C GLU A 330 6.35 -28.45 19.93
N GLY A 331 6.81 -29.13 18.88
CA GLY A 331 7.61 -28.49 17.80
C GLY A 331 6.88 -27.97 16.55
N VAL A 332 5.60 -28.33 16.33
CA VAL A 332 4.97 -28.16 15.00
C VAL A 332 4.47 -26.73 14.75
N GLY A 333 4.18 -25.95 15.80
CA GLY A 333 3.59 -24.60 15.69
C GLY A 333 4.51 -23.52 15.08
N GLU A 334 5.83 -23.63 15.24
CA GLU A 334 6.79 -22.61 14.78
C GLU A 334 7.30 -22.81 13.34
N GLY A 335 7.13 -24.01 12.77
CA GLY A 335 7.60 -24.35 11.43
C GLY A 335 6.73 -23.81 10.28
N CYS A 336 5.40 -23.81 10.45
CA CYS A 336 4.48 -23.59 9.32
C CYS A 336 3.96 -22.16 9.16
N ALA A 337 4.06 -21.31 10.19
CA ALA A 337 3.90 -19.85 10.02
C ALA A 337 4.98 -19.25 9.10
N ARG A 338 6.07 -19.99 8.83
CA ARG A 338 7.11 -19.65 7.85
C ARG A 338 6.77 -20.12 6.42
N LEU A 339 5.74 -20.95 6.20
CA LEU A 339 5.47 -21.56 4.90
C LEU A 339 4.63 -20.66 3.98
N THR A 340 3.81 -19.76 4.52
CA THR A 340 3.24 -18.65 3.76
C THR A 340 4.33 -17.61 3.52
N ARG A 341 5.24 -17.85 2.56
CA ARG A 341 6.16 -16.83 2.06
C ARG A 341 5.34 -15.84 1.24
N ALA A 342 4.69 -14.90 1.93
CA ALA A 342 4.05 -13.76 1.29
C ALA A 342 5.12 -12.68 1.05
N HIS A 343 5.55 -12.49 -0.19
CA HIS A 343 6.28 -11.27 -0.60
C HIS A 343 5.27 -10.14 -0.88
N ILE A 344 4.32 -9.92 0.05
CA ILE A 344 3.43 -8.74 0.01
C ILE A 344 4.22 -7.47 0.37
N GLU A 345 5.31 -7.61 1.13
CA GLU A 345 6.08 -6.49 1.68
C GLU A 345 7.20 -5.96 0.75
N ASP A 346 7.38 -6.55 -0.43
CA ASP A 346 8.51 -6.23 -1.31
C ASP A 346 8.42 -4.86 -2.01
N THR A 347 7.29 -4.17 -1.89
CA THR A 347 7.22 -2.75 -2.26
C THR A 347 8.07 -1.88 -1.29
N VAL A 348 8.47 -2.39 -0.13
CA VAL A 348 9.37 -1.71 0.83
C VAL A 348 10.78 -2.34 0.83
N ALA A 349 10.96 -3.55 0.30
CA ALA A 349 12.20 -4.33 0.43
C ALA A 349 13.31 -4.01 -0.59
N HIS A 350 13.06 -3.22 -1.64
CA HIS A 350 14.06 -2.92 -2.68
C HIS A 350 14.57 -1.47 -2.62
N ILE A 351 15.49 -1.19 -1.68
CA ILE A 351 16.37 -0.01 -1.73
C ILE A 351 17.81 -0.50 -1.90
N ARG A 352 18.23 -0.78 -3.14
CA ARG A 352 19.65 -0.95 -3.48
C ARG A 352 20.21 0.38 -3.98
N LYS A 353 21.35 0.79 -3.41
CA LYS A 353 22.26 1.88 -3.83
C LYS A 353 21.80 2.60 -5.12
N HIS A 354 20.98 3.64 -5.01
CA HIS A 354 21.19 4.98 -5.60
C HIS A 354 20.05 5.95 -5.22
N ARG A 355 20.45 7.21 -5.17
CA ARG A 355 19.83 8.42 -4.61
C ARG A 355 18.52 8.89 -5.29
N LEU A 356 17.41 8.15 -5.27
CA LEU A 356 16.06 8.69 -5.53
C LEU A 356 14.97 7.67 -5.11
N ALA A 357 14.06 8.06 -4.23
CA ALA A 357 12.80 7.36 -3.98
C ALA A 357 11.68 8.24 -4.55
N GLY A 358 11.25 7.91 -5.77
CA GLY A 358 10.35 8.77 -6.53
C GLY A 358 8.89 8.41 -6.28
N PHE A 359 8.10 9.43 -6.00
CA PHE A 359 6.70 9.38 -6.34
C PHE A 359 6.52 10.20 -7.63
N PHE A 360 5.67 9.77 -8.56
CA PHE A 360 5.60 10.39 -9.89
C PHE A 360 4.21 10.91 -10.22
N LEU A 361 4.18 12.01 -10.97
CA LEU A 361 2.99 12.66 -11.50
C LEU A 361 2.68 12.12 -12.90
N GLY A 362 1.42 11.89 -13.23
CA GLY A 362 0.99 11.79 -14.63
C GLY A 362 1.09 13.15 -15.32
N GLU A 363 1.71 13.21 -16.51
CA GLU A 363 2.05 14.48 -17.17
C GLU A 363 0.83 15.29 -17.65
N ALA A 364 1.01 16.62 -17.58
CA ALA A 364 0.17 17.65 -18.16
C ALA A 364 0.40 17.77 -19.69
N ASN A 365 -0.65 18.15 -20.42
CA ASN A 365 -0.60 18.45 -21.86
C ASN A 365 0.46 19.53 -22.19
N ARG A 366 1.52 19.17 -22.93
CA ARG A 366 2.39 20.15 -23.60
C ARG A 366 1.78 20.57 -24.93
N SER A 367 1.41 21.84 -25.07
CA SER A 367 1.34 22.48 -26.39
C SER A 367 2.72 23.04 -26.74
N ALA A 368 3.17 22.77 -27.96
CA ALA A 368 4.49 23.14 -28.45
C ALA A 368 4.58 24.64 -28.79
N GLY A 369 5.70 25.30 -28.45
CA GLY A 369 6.02 26.65 -28.93
C GLY A 369 7.11 27.41 -28.17
N SER A 370 8.33 27.40 -28.72
CA SER A 370 9.44 28.39 -28.64
C SER A 370 9.73 29.24 -27.37
N THR A 371 10.96 29.06 -26.86
CA THR A 371 11.91 30.04 -26.28
C THR A 371 11.46 31.38 -25.65
N LYS A 372 11.92 31.57 -24.39
CA LYS A 372 12.37 32.79 -23.65
C LYS A 372 11.54 33.23 -22.42
N ARG A 373 12.30 33.36 -21.32
CA ARG A 373 12.17 34.20 -20.09
C ARG A 373 11.13 33.81 -19.04
N GLN A 374 11.59 33.94 -17.78
CA GLN A 374 10.88 33.82 -16.52
C GLN A 374 9.54 34.59 -16.51
N ALA A 375 8.45 33.89 -16.25
CA ALA A 375 7.24 34.38 -15.59
C ALA A 375 6.45 33.15 -15.11
N GLY A 376 5.81 33.26 -13.93
CA GLY A 376 5.14 32.15 -13.25
C GLY A 376 4.19 31.36 -14.14
N ILE A 377 4.41 30.05 -14.22
CA ILE A 377 3.53 29.10 -14.91
C ILE A 377 2.58 28.53 -13.85
N PRO A 378 1.25 28.61 -14.03
CA PRO A 378 0.31 27.92 -13.15
C PRO A 378 0.44 26.41 -13.41
N PHE A 379 1.03 25.69 -12.47
CA PHE A 379 1.05 24.22 -12.52
C PHE A 379 -0.38 23.71 -12.29
N THR A 380 -0.99 23.19 -13.34
CA THR A 380 -2.19 22.36 -13.23
C THR A 380 -1.74 20.93 -12.96
N LEU A 381 -1.80 20.52 -11.69
CA LEU A 381 -1.54 19.15 -11.25
C LEU A 381 -2.88 18.41 -11.26
N ASP A 382 -3.11 17.58 -12.29
CA ASP A 382 -4.27 16.69 -12.40
C ASP A 382 -3.76 15.24 -12.52
N GLY A 383 -3.82 14.47 -11.42
CA GLY A 383 -3.53 13.02 -11.42
C GLY A 383 -3.13 12.45 -10.05
N PRO A 384 -3.34 11.16 -9.78
CA PRO A 384 -2.82 10.51 -8.57
C PRO A 384 -1.28 10.41 -8.63
N LEU A 385 -0.64 10.33 -7.46
CA LEU A 385 0.81 10.19 -7.35
C LEU A 385 1.20 8.70 -7.27
N TYR A 386 2.10 8.26 -8.14
CA TYR A 386 2.49 6.85 -8.25
C TYR A 386 3.76 6.56 -7.45
N LEU A 387 3.72 5.57 -6.56
CA LEU A 387 4.88 5.11 -5.80
C LEU A 387 5.71 4.14 -6.67
N ALA A 388 6.93 4.51 -7.05
CA ALA A 388 7.78 3.66 -7.88
C ALA A 388 9.28 3.85 -7.59
N TYR A 389 10.05 2.77 -7.44
CA TYR A 389 11.48 2.83 -7.06
C TYR A 389 12.38 2.65 -8.28
N GLY A 390 13.33 3.56 -8.49
CA GLY A 390 14.14 3.58 -9.72
C GLY A 390 15.54 4.18 -9.51
N ARG A 391 16.51 3.66 -10.28
CA ARG A 391 17.94 3.96 -10.15
C ARG A 391 18.37 4.96 -11.22
N HIS A 392 19.04 6.06 -10.84
CA HIS A 392 19.78 6.92 -11.77
C HIS A 392 21.29 6.76 -11.53
N SER A 393 22.07 6.51 -12.59
CA SER A 393 23.53 6.67 -12.59
C SER A 393 23.91 7.83 -13.51
N PRO A 394 24.93 8.63 -13.19
CA PRO A 394 25.60 9.47 -14.18
C PRO A 394 26.36 8.57 -15.17
N ALA A 395 26.55 9.06 -16.38
CA ALA A 395 27.17 8.36 -17.49
C ALA A 395 28.56 7.75 -17.15
N GLY A 396 28.82 6.55 -17.68
CA GLY A 396 30.18 6.17 -18.08
C GLY A 396 31.04 5.28 -17.17
N VAL A 397 30.50 4.32 -16.41
CA VAL A 397 31.34 3.27 -15.80
C VAL A 397 30.70 1.89 -15.97
N PRO A 398 31.36 0.91 -16.62
CA PRO A 398 30.90 -0.46 -16.66
C PRO A 398 31.24 -1.12 -15.31
N ILE A 399 30.26 -1.74 -14.64
CA ILE A 399 30.55 -2.57 -13.47
C ILE A 399 29.79 -3.88 -13.57
N GLU A 400 30.59 -4.93 -13.45
CA GLU A 400 30.38 -6.35 -13.67
C GLU A 400 29.17 -6.95 -12.95
N TYR A 401 28.65 -7.99 -13.57
CA TYR A 401 27.69 -8.92 -13.00
C TYR A 401 28.33 -9.66 -11.83
N VAL A 402 27.62 -9.75 -10.70
CA VAL A 402 27.81 -10.82 -9.73
C VAL A 402 26.45 -11.45 -9.48
N GLU A 403 26.36 -12.69 -9.94
CA GLU A 403 25.27 -13.65 -9.80
C GLU A 403 25.01 -14.00 -8.33
N ASP A 404 23.78 -14.48 -8.09
CA ASP A 404 23.27 -15.29 -6.98
C ASP A 404 24.04 -15.35 -5.65
N ILE A 405 23.28 -15.13 -4.56
CA ILE A 405 23.65 -15.67 -3.25
C ILE A 405 22.47 -16.48 -2.70
N VAL A 406 22.60 -17.79 -2.89
CA VAL A 406 21.92 -18.87 -2.18
C VAL A 406 22.56 -19.00 -0.79
N PHE A 407 21.75 -19.19 0.25
CA PHE A 407 22.15 -19.87 1.49
C PHE A 407 20.99 -20.83 1.82
N GLY A 408 21.16 -22.16 1.88
CA GLY A 408 22.31 -22.93 2.36
C GLY A 408 22.16 -23.09 3.88
N GLU A 409 21.81 -24.30 4.32
CA GLU A 409 21.55 -24.69 5.71
C GLU A 409 22.75 -24.45 6.63
N GLU A 410 22.46 -24.04 7.88
CA GLU A 410 22.84 -24.76 9.10
C GLU A 410 21.70 -24.63 10.13
#